data_AF-A0A2D9C521-F1
#
_entry.id   AF-A0A2D9C521-F1
#
_cell.length_a   1.000
_cell.length_b   1.000
_cell.length_c   1.000
_cell.angle_alpha   90.00
_cell.angle_beta   90.00
_cell.angle_gamma   90.00
#
_symmetry.space_group_name_H-M   'P 1'
#
loop_
_entity.id
_entity.type
_entity.pdbx_description
1 polymer ?
#
loop_
_entity_poly.entity_id
_entity_poly.type
_entity_poly.pdbx_seq_one_letter_code
_entity_poly.pdbx_strand_id
1 'polypeptide(L)' 'MEQLVDKSAHLHIKLKDAFACAGVPDSTFYRARLGKDLRYDTANKVSEAIEKLSALQSRD' A
#
# COMPACT_ATOMS: atom_id res chain seq x y z
N MET A 1 -1.87 -9.34 -0.08
CA MET A 1 -1.20 -8.50 -1.11
C MET A 1 -2.17 -8.13 -2.21
N GLU A 2 -2.86 -9.09 -2.81
CA GLU A 2 -3.89 -8.88 -3.85
C GLU A 2 -4.87 -7.74 -3.52
N GLN A 3 -5.52 -7.78 -2.35
CA GLN A 3 -6.43 -6.72 -1.90
C GLN A 3 -5.80 -5.31 -1.88
N LEU A 4 -4.49 -5.19 -1.56
CA LEU A 4 -3.79 -3.91 -1.58
C LEU A 4 -3.50 -3.45 -3.00
N VAL A 5 -3.19 -4.39 -3.91
CA VAL A 5 -3.02 -4.12 -5.34
C VAL A 5 -4.33 -3.58 -5.92
N ASP A 6 -5.44 -4.28 -5.71
CA ASP A 6 -6.75 -3.90 -6.24
C ASP A 6 -7.18 -2.53 -5.70
N LYS A 7 -7.05 -2.33 -4.38
CA LYS A 7 -7.38 -1.05 -3.75
C LYS A 7 -6.53 0.10 -4.28
N SER A 8 -5.22 -0.12 -4.41
CA SER A 8 -4.31 0.90 -4.95
C SER A 8 -4.61 1.24 -6.41
N ALA A 9 -4.98 0.25 -7.21
CA ALA A 9 -5.38 0.44 -8.60
C ALA A 9 -6.68 1.23 -8.72
N HIS A 10 -7.70 0.86 -7.93
CA HIS A 10 -9.00 1.56 -7.90
C HIS A 10 -8.89 3.02 -7.47
N LEU A 11 -7.99 3.32 -6.53
CA LEU A 11 -7.77 4.68 -6.03
C LEU A 11 -6.67 5.44 -6.75
N HIS A 12 -6.13 4.89 -7.85
CA HIS A 12 -5.04 5.48 -8.63
C HIS A 12 -3.79 5.85 -7.80
N ILE A 13 -3.52 5.06 -6.76
CA ILE A 13 -2.34 5.20 -5.90
C ILE A 13 -1.27 4.21 -6.32
N LYS A 14 -0.03 4.70 -6.46
CA LYS A 14 1.12 3.81 -6.62
C LYS A 14 1.31 3.01 -5.33
N LEU A 15 1.11 1.70 -5.40
CA LEU A 15 1.23 0.83 -4.23
C LEU A 15 2.57 0.97 -3.52
N LYS A 16 3.67 1.16 -4.27
CA LYS A 16 4.99 1.41 -3.67
C LYS A 16 5.03 2.66 -2.79
N ASP A 17 4.36 3.73 -3.20
CA ASP A 17 4.30 4.99 -2.44
C ASP A 17 3.46 4.81 -1.17
N ALA A 18 2.41 3.99 -1.22
CA ALA A 18 1.65 3.62 -0.03
C ALA A 18 2.48 2.81 0.98
N PHE A 19 3.32 1.88 0.52
CA PHE A 19 4.26 1.16 1.38
C PHE A 19 5.27 2.12 2.04
N ALA A 20 5.83 3.05 1.28
CA ALA A 20 6.73 4.07 1.82
C ALA A 20 6.03 4.98 2.83
N CYS A 21 4.81 5.43 2.53
CA CYS A 21 3.97 6.25 3.42
C CYS A 21 3.62 5.52 4.73
N ALA A 22 3.40 4.20 4.66
CA ALA A 22 3.16 3.34 5.82
C ALA A 22 4.43 3.02 6.63
N GLY A 23 5.60 3.52 6.24
CA GLY A 23 6.88 3.24 6.89
C GLY A 23 7.36 1.81 6.69
N VAL A 24 6.89 1.12 5.64
CA VAL A 24 7.25 -0.27 5.35
C VAL A 24 8.49 -0.29 4.43
N PRO A 25 9.56 -1.02 4.79
CA PRO A 25 10.76 -1.07 3.97
C PRO A 25 10.52 -1.64 2.57
N ASP A 26 11.23 -1.12 1.58
CA ASP A 26 11.21 -1.60 0.19
C ASP A 26 11.42 -3.12 0.10
N SER A 27 12.32 -3.68 0.91
CA SER A 27 12.56 -5.13 0.96
C SER A 27 11.30 -5.91 1.33
N THR A 28 10.46 -5.38 2.21
CA THR A 28 9.18 -6.00 2.58
C THR A 28 8.16 -5.91 1.45
N PHE A 29 8.11 -4.78 0.73
CA PHE A 29 7.29 -4.65 -0.48
C PHE A 29 7.66 -5.68 -1.54
N TYR A 30 8.95 -5.79 -1.89
CA TYR A 30 9.39 -6.74 -2.92
C TYR A 30 9.20 -8.19 -2.49
N ARG A 31 9.47 -8.55 -1.23
CA ARG A 31 9.14 -9.89 -0.71
C ARG A 31 7.64 -10.19 -0.83
N ALA A 32 6.79 -9.23 -0.47
CA ALA A 32 5.34 -9.39 -0.56
C ALA A 32 4.86 -9.59 -2.00
N ARG A 33 5.47 -8.87 -2.95
CA ARG A 33 5.22 -9.02 -4.38
C ARG A 33 5.69 -10.37 -4.94
N LEU A 34 6.70 -10.98 -4.34
CA LEU A 34 7.19 -12.33 -4.66
C LEU A 34 6.41 -13.45 -3.94
N GLY A 35 5.25 -13.14 -3.36
CA GLY A 35 4.36 -14.13 -2.74
C GLY A 35 4.67 -14.44 -1.28
N LYS A 36 5.48 -13.62 -0.58
CA LYS A 36 5.58 -13.72 0.88
C LYS A 36 4.41 -13.01 1.53
N ASP A 37 3.82 -13.63 2.54
CA ASP A 37 2.71 -13.01 3.25
C ASP A 37 3.13 -11.77 4.03
N LEU A 38 2.23 -10.79 4.01
CA LEU A 38 2.30 -9.63 4.89
C LEU A 38 1.60 -9.97 6.21
N ARG A 39 2.18 -9.52 7.32
CA ARG A 39 1.46 -9.51 8.59
C ARG A 39 0.23 -8.63 8.46
N TYR A 40 -0.85 -9.02 9.13
CA TYR A 40 -2.11 -8.26 9.13
C TYR A 40 -1.89 -6.77 9.45
N ASP A 41 -1.16 -6.45 10.52
CA ASP A 41 -0.88 -5.06 10.91
C ASP A 41 -0.13 -4.27 9.83
N THR A 42 0.77 -4.93 9.09
CA THR A 42 1.50 -4.29 7.98
C THR A 42 0.55 -4.05 6.81
N ALA A 43 -0.29 -5.02 6.47
CA ALA A 43 -1.30 -4.85 5.43
C ALA A 43 -2.31 -3.74 5.79
N ASN A 44 -2.74 -3.67 7.05
CA ASN A 44 -3.66 -2.64 7.53
C ASN A 44 -3.06 -1.23 7.40
N LYS A 45 -1.81 -1.04 7.85
CA LYS A 45 -1.12 0.26 7.71
C LYS A 45 -0.95 0.70 6.26
N VAL A 46 -0.63 -0.24 5.36
CA VAL A 46 -0.55 0.08 3.92
C VAL A 46 -1.93 0.43 3.37
N SER A 47 -2.98 -0.27 3.79
CA SER A 47 -4.37 0.01 3.39
C SER A 47 -4.82 1.42 3.80
N GLU A 48 -4.51 1.84 5.02
CA GLU A 48 -4.75 3.20 5.53
C GLU A 48 -3.93 4.25 4.77
N ALA A 49 -2.68 3.93 4.44
CA ALA A 49 -1.82 4.82 3.66
C ALA A 49 -2.35 5.04 2.23
N ILE A 50 -2.93 4.02 1.60
CA ILE A 50 -3.60 4.16 0.29
C ILE A 50 -4.76 5.17 0.39
N GLU A 51 -5.64 5.02 1.39
CA GLU A 51 -6.77 5.93 1.59
C GLU A 51 -6.31 7.36 1.83
N LYS A 52 -5.29 7.53 2.69
CA LYS A 52 -4.71 8.84 2.98
C LYS A 52 -4.16 9.52 1.72
N LEU A 53 -3.40 8.79 0.90
CA LEU A 53 -2.85 9.34 -0.34
C LEU A 53 -3.94 9.69 -1.34
N SER A 54 -4.99 8.87 -1.44
CA SER A 54 -6.14 9.15 -2.30
C SER A 54 -6.90 10.41 -1.87
N ALA A 55 -7.13 10.58 -0.56
CA ALA A 55 -7.76 11.77 -0.02
C ALA A 55 -6.93 13.06 -0.23
N LEU A 56 -5.60 12.94 -0.32
CA LEU A 56 -4.72 14.06 -0.67
C LEU A 56 -4.81 14.41 -2.15
N GLN A 57 -4.86 13.42 -3.05
CA GLN A 57 -5.02 13.65 -4.50
C GLN A 57 -6.33 14.35 -4.86
N SER A 58 -7.44 14.06 -4.15
CA SER A 58 -8.74 14.69 -4.43
C SER A 58 -8.85 16.15 -3.95
N ARG A 59 -7.83 16.69 -3.28
CA ARG A 59 -7.82 18.08 -2.79
C ARG A 59 -7.06 19.04 -3.71
N ASP A 60 -6.40 18.53 -4.73
CA ASP A 60 -5.73 19.28 -5.80
C ASP A 60 -6.57 19.28 -7.09
#